data_AF-A0A0G4F2G5-F1
#
_entry.id   AF-A0A0G4F2G5-F1
#
_cell.length_a   1.000
_cell.length_b   1.000
_cell.length_c   1.000
_cell.angle_alpha   90.00
_cell.angle_beta   90.00
_cell.angle_gamma   90.00
#
_symmetry.space_group_name_H-M   'P 1'
#
loop_
_entity.id
_entity.type
_entity.pdbx_description
1 polymer ?
#
loop_
_entity_poly.entity_id
_entity_poly.type
_entity_poly.pdbx_seq_one_letter_code
_entity_poly.pdbx_strand_id
1 'polypeptide(L)'
;MRSIQKHRNFPSRIIRENHSGSNSEVEKDLHGYSCGLARETMKEAFSVPVEVVVHSEESKAKMEEMFFTFVIGRGRHSNSKFSCDLQKATADGLRDAGLEENRHADKHCRGSFKLIDSKDAALKAVKVYPHMNVTLSSGTNSSSTASGDSASKDATEDEIAAIQSMSEKADKLSLLGLVHGMQDLHRIRQEISEDQKQMYKFDLNNAAKTFIQRMGAIFQSGEPIGPEDLAVCEDYLEYESSREDPKPFFEQWNEALPKLPRRQDGPLLAKLRRGLKKEADELSKLEALSAKSARGGYTFPSAAALVQHEKALEAAKVRTADAKQKLADALMWKEETEGT
;
A
#
# COMPACT_ATOMS: atom_id res chain seq x y z
N MET A 1 4.50 20.60 11.31
CA MET A 1 4.30 20.18 9.90
C MET A 1 4.25 18.66 9.88
N ARG A 2 3.06 18.07 9.73
CA ARG A 2 2.89 16.60 9.71
C ARG A 2 3.23 16.09 8.31
N SER A 3 4.24 15.23 8.23
CA SER A 3 4.61 14.51 7.01
C SER A 3 3.55 13.45 6.74
N ILE A 4 2.77 13.62 5.68
CA ILE A 4 1.79 12.64 5.21
C ILE A 4 2.58 11.45 4.62
N GLN A 5 2.74 10.37 5.39
CA GLN A 5 3.28 9.11 4.91
C GLN A 5 2.23 8.37 4.06
N LYS A 6 2.00 8.83 2.83
CA LYS A 6 1.24 8.11 1.79
C LYS A 6 2.12 7.13 0.98
N HIS A 7 3.21 6.64 1.58
CA HIS A 7 4.22 5.83 0.89
C HIS A 7 4.10 4.37 1.30
N ARG A 8 3.26 3.61 0.59
CA ARG A 8 3.42 2.17 0.25
C ARG A 8 2.08 1.68 -0.31
N ASN A 9 2.12 0.99 -1.47
CA ASN A 9 1.02 0.31 -2.17
C ASN A 9 0.43 1.00 -3.42
N PHE A 10 1.26 1.53 -4.32
CA PHE A 10 0.77 2.00 -5.61
C PHE A 10 1.85 1.81 -6.69
N PRO A 11 1.90 0.63 -7.34
CA PRO A 11 1.90 0.66 -8.80
C PRO A 11 1.10 -0.43 -9.53
N SER A 12 0.67 -1.54 -8.89
CA SER A 12 0.04 -2.69 -9.60
C SER A 12 -1.46 -2.92 -9.32
N ARG A 13 -2.05 -2.22 -8.33
CA ARG A 13 -3.45 -2.46 -7.88
C ARG A 13 -4.52 -1.61 -8.55
N ILE A 14 -4.16 -0.50 -9.22
CA ILE A 14 -5.13 0.43 -9.83
C ILE A 14 -5.96 -0.23 -10.94
N ILE A 15 -5.38 -1.22 -11.60
CA ILE A 15 -5.89 -1.83 -12.83
C ILE A 15 -6.69 -3.12 -12.55
N ARG A 16 -6.50 -3.71 -11.36
CA ARG A 16 -7.12 -4.99 -10.96
C ARG A 16 -8.39 -4.84 -10.12
N GLU A 17 -8.89 -3.62 -9.91
CA GLU A 17 -10.19 -3.42 -9.25
C GLU A 17 -11.30 -3.97 -10.16
N ASN A 18 -11.96 -5.05 -9.74
CA ASN A 18 -13.16 -5.59 -10.38
C ASN A 18 -14.27 -4.54 -10.34
N HIS A 19 -14.48 -3.82 -11.44
CA HIS A 19 -15.51 -2.79 -11.54
C HIS A 19 -16.88 -3.41 -11.86
N SER A 20 -17.71 -3.59 -10.83
CA SER A 20 -19.13 -3.94 -10.96
C SER A 20 -20.06 -2.71 -11.06
N GLY A 21 -19.50 -1.50 -11.10
CA GLY A 21 -20.26 -0.23 -11.18
C GLY A 21 -20.45 0.26 -12.62
N SER A 22 -21.59 0.91 -12.90
CA SER A 22 -22.01 1.41 -14.22
C SER A 22 -21.26 2.65 -14.73
N ASN A 23 -20.24 3.15 -14.04
CA ASN A 23 -19.54 4.38 -14.41
C ASN A 23 -18.16 4.07 -14.99
N SER A 24 -17.94 4.47 -16.24
CA SER A 24 -16.72 4.28 -17.02
C SER A 24 -15.53 5.19 -16.62
N GLU A 25 -15.61 5.84 -15.46
CA GLU A 25 -14.64 6.83 -14.99
C GLU A 25 -14.05 6.41 -13.64
N VAL A 26 -12.76 6.08 -13.63
CA VAL A 26 -12.01 5.83 -12.39
C VAL A 26 -11.27 7.10 -12.00
N GLU A 27 -11.73 7.74 -10.93
CA GLU A 27 -11.08 8.92 -10.37
C GLU A 27 -10.10 8.52 -9.26
N LYS A 28 -8.88 9.06 -9.28
CA LYS A 28 -7.88 8.88 -8.21
C LYS A 28 -7.28 10.24 -7.83
N ASP A 29 -7.10 10.47 -6.54
CA ASP A 29 -6.57 11.74 -6.03
C ASP A 29 -5.05 11.68 -5.79
N LEU A 30 -4.30 12.48 -6.55
CA LEU A 30 -2.86 12.69 -6.40
C LEU A 30 -2.54 13.91 -5.52
N HIS A 31 -3.55 14.61 -5.00
CA HIS A 31 -3.32 15.76 -4.15
C HIS A 31 -2.50 15.39 -2.89
N GLY A 32 -1.44 16.14 -2.66
CA GLY A 32 -0.48 15.92 -1.57
C GLY A 32 0.65 14.96 -1.90
N TYR A 33 0.72 14.41 -3.12
CA TYR A 33 1.88 13.63 -3.57
C TYR A 33 3.07 14.55 -3.83
N SER A 34 4.29 14.07 -3.55
CA SER A 34 5.49 14.75 -4.03
C SER A 34 5.62 14.62 -5.54
N CYS A 35 6.22 15.61 -6.21
CA CYS A 35 6.37 15.60 -7.66
C CYS A 35 7.17 14.37 -8.15
N GLY A 36 8.22 13.96 -7.44
CA GLY A 36 9.00 12.76 -7.76
C GLY A 36 8.13 11.50 -7.71
N LEU A 37 7.39 11.31 -6.61
CA LEU A 37 6.51 10.16 -6.43
C LEU A 37 5.43 10.11 -7.51
N ALA A 38 4.78 11.24 -7.81
CA ALA A 38 3.73 11.29 -8.82
C ALA A 38 4.27 10.92 -10.21
N ARG A 39 5.47 11.39 -10.58
CA ARG A 39 6.13 11.03 -11.83
C ARG A 39 6.42 9.54 -11.93
N GLU A 40 7.08 8.97 -10.92
CA GLU A 40 7.40 7.54 -10.86
C GLU A 40 6.14 6.67 -10.92
N THR A 41 5.12 7.05 -10.14
CA THR A 41 3.82 6.37 -10.11
C THR A 41 3.17 6.31 -11.50
N MET A 42 3.10 7.44 -12.20
CA MET A 42 2.52 7.47 -13.56
C MET A 42 3.36 6.65 -14.54
N LYS A 43 4.69 6.73 -14.44
CA LYS A 43 5.59 5.98 -15.30
C LYS A 43 5.39 4.48 -15.13
N GLU A 44 5.44 3.99 -13.89
CA GLU A 44 5.30 2.57 -13.58
C GLU A 44 3.93 2.04 -13.98
N ALA A 45 2.85 2.75 -13.61
CA ALA A 45 1.48 2.29 -13.84
C ALA A 45 1.11 2.15 -15.32
N PHE A 46 1.74 2.91 -16.22
CA PHE A 46 1.35 2.98 -17.64
C PHE A 46 2.46 2.59 -18.62
N SER A 47 3.63 2.16 -18.13
CA SER A 47 4.75 1.69 -18.97
C SER A 47 4.48 0.36 -19.68
N VAL A 48 3.47 -0.38 -19.24
CA VAL A 48 3.03 -1.66 -19.80
C VAL A 48 1.54 -1.55 -20.11
N PRO A 49 1.04 -2.21 -21.18
CA PRO A 49 -0.40 -2.27 -21.44
C PRO A 49 -1.18 -2.76 -20.22
N VAL A 50 -2.32 -2.12 -19.99
CA VAL A 50 -3.24 -2.38 -18.89
C VAL A 50 -3.99 -3.68 -19.18
N GLU A 51 -3.64 -4.75 -18.48
CA GLU A 51 -4.24 -6.07 -18.67
C GLU A 51 -5.57 -6.17 -17.90
N VAL A 52 -6.64 -6.50 -18.62
CA VAL A 52 -7.99 -6.65 -18.06
C VAL A 52 -8.58 -7.96 -18.56
N VAL A 53 -9.05 -8.81 -17.66
CA VAL A 53 -9.79 -10.03 -18.00
C VAL A 53 -11.28 -9.76 -17.75
N VAL A 54 -12.11 -10.05 -18.75
CA VAL A 54 -13.57 -9.83 -18.69
C VAL A 54 -14.35 -11.09 -19.04
N HIS A 55 -15.53 -11.26 -18.45
CA HIS A 55 -16.33 -12.47 -18.58
C HIS A 55 -17.43 -12.38 -19.66
N SER A 56 -17.62 -11.21 -20.26
CA SER A 56 -18.62 -11.00 -21.32
C SER A 56 -18.11 -10.02 -22.38
N GLU A 57 -18.61 -10.16 -23.59
CA GLU A 57 -18.33 -9.23 -24.70
C GLU A 57 -18.84 -7.82 -24.39
N GLU A 58 -19.96 -7.69 -23.67
CA GLU A 58 -20.47 -6.38 -23.23
C GLU A 58 -19.53 -5.70 -22.23
N SER A 59 -18.97 -6.47 -21.29
CA SER A 59 -17.94 -5.97 -20.35
C SER A 59 -16.65 -5.62 -21.08
N LYS A 60 -16.26 -6.39 -22.10
CA LYS A 60 -15.11 -6.08 -22.95
C LYS A 60 -15.26 -4.73 -23.63
N ALA A 61 -16.38 -4.52 -24.34
CA ALA A 61 -16.65 -3.26 -25.02
C ALA A 61 -16.66 -2.06 -24.04
N LYS A 62 -17.17 -2.25 -22.82
CA LYS A 62 -17.13 -1.20 -21.78
C LYS A 62 -15.71 -0.91 -21.27
N MET A 63 -14.91 -1.94 -21.02
CA MET A 63 -13.53 -1.77 -20.54
C MET A 63 -12.61 -1.19 -21.62
N GLU A 64 -12.85 -1.52 -22.89
CA GLU A 64 -12.17 -0.91 -24.04
C GLU A 64 -12.49 0.58 -24.23
N GLU A 65 -13.50 1.12 -23.54
CA GLU A 65 -13.83 2.56 -23.50
C GLU A 65 -13.40 3.24 -22.19
N MET A 66 -12.82 2.50 -21.24
CA MET A 66 -12.45 3.01 -19.91
C MET A 66 -11.27 3.98 -19.95
N PHE A 67 -11.30 4.99 -19.08
CA PHE A 67 -10.22 5.95 -18.88
C PHE A 67 -10.04 6.26 -17.39
N PHE A 68 -8.87 6.80 -17.04
CA PHE A 68 -8.53 7.14 -15.66
C PHE A 68 -8.43 8.66 -15.50
N THR A 69 -9.04 9.22 -14.47
CA THR A 69 -8.97 10.64 -14.11
C THR A 69 -8.14 10.79 -12.84
N PHE A 70 -6.98 11.43 -12.93
CA PHE A 70 -6.13 11.75 -11.79
C PHE A 70 -6.32 13.20 -11.37
N VAL A 71 -6.85 13.42 -10.17
CA VAL A 71 -7.03 14.75 -9.59
C VAL A 71 -5.70 15.23 -9.01
N ILE A 72 -5.23 16.39 -9.47
CA ILE A 72 -3.95 16.99 -9.03
C ILE A 72 -4.20 18.06 -7.95
N GLY A 73 -5.32 18.77 -8.06
CA GLY A 73 -5.70 19.77 -7.07
C GLY A 73 -7.14 20.23 -7.24
N ARG A 74 -7.75 20.57 -6.11
CA ARG A 74 -9.14 21.05 -6.00
C ARG A 74 -9.21 22.36 -5.21
N GLY A 75 -10.21 23.18 -5.51
CA GLY A 75 -10.51 24.42 -4.79
C GLY A 75 -9.33 25.42 -4.84
N ARG A 76 -9.05 26.08 -3.72
CA ARG A 76 -8.00 27.14 -3.65
C ARG A 76 -6.58 26.61 -3.92
N HIS A 77 -6.38 25.29 -3.77
CA HIS A 77 -5.08 24.63 -3.95
C HIS A 77 -4.75 24.29 -5.41
N SER A 78 -5.75 24.28 -6.30
CA SER A 78 -5.55 23.99 -7.74
C SER A 78 -4.72 25.06 -8.45
N ASN A 79 -4.70 26.30 -7.94
CA ASN A 79 -3.90 27.41 -8.48
C ASN A 79 -2.54 27.60 -7.78
N SER A 80 -2.15 26.68 -6.90
CA SER A 80 -0.86 26.77 -6.20
C SER A 80 0.31 26.44 -7.14
N LYS A 81 1.50 26.99 -6.88
CA LYS A 81 2.71 26.59 -7.62
C LYS A 81 2.94 25.07 -7.54
N PHE A 82 2.62 24.48 -6.40
CA PHE A 82 2.73 23.06 -6.15
C PHE A 82 1.82 22.22 -7.05
N SER A 83 0.56 22.60 -7.28
CA SER A 83 -0.32 21.86 -8.19
C SER A 83 0.14 21.96 -9.65
N CYS A 84 0.71 23.08 -10.07
CA CYS A 84 1.32 23.22 -11.40
C CYS A 84 2.57 22.32 -11.55
N ASP A 85 3.44 22.29 -10.56
CA ASP A 85 4.64 21.43 -10.56
C ASP A 85 4.25 19.94 -10.51
N LEU A 86 3.21 19.59 -9.75
CA LEU A 86 2.67 18.23 -9.68
C LEU A 86 1.99 17.81 -10.98
N GLN A 87 1.26 18.72 -11.65
CA GLN A 87 0.67 18.48 -12.97
C GLN A 87 1.75 18.19 -14.00
N LYS A 88 2.82 18.99 -14.00
CA LYS A 88 3.97 18.79 -14.88
C LYS A 88 4.65 17.44 -14.61
N ALA A 89 4.90 17.11 -13.34
CA ALA A 89 5.55 15.85 -12.98
C ALA A 89 4.72 14.62 -13.36
N THR A 90 3.39 14.71 -13.21
CA THR A 90 2.45 13.67 -13.64
C THR A 90 2.50 13.49 -15.16
N ALA A 91 2.48 14.60 -15.92
CA ALA A 91 2.60 14.57 -17.38
C ALA A 91 3.96 14.01 -17.84
N ASP A 92 5.06 14.41 -17.19
CA ASP A 92 6.40 13.89 -17.48
C ASP A 92 6.46 12.38 -17.25
N GLY A 93 5.84 11.86 -16.18
CA GLY A 93 5.78 10.42 -15.89
C GLY A 93 4.99 9.63 -16.95
N LEU A 94 3.88 10.20 -17.43
CA LEU A 94 3.09 9.59 -18.52
C LEU A 94 3.85 9.59 -19.85
N ARG A 95 4.62 10.65 -20.15
CA ARG A 95 5.51 10.66 -21.32
C ARG A 95 6.63 9.65 -21.18
N ASP A 96 7.22 9.50 -19.99
CA ASP A 96 8.23 8.49 -19.70
C ASP A 96 7.67 7.05 -19.82
N ALA A 97 6.35 6.86 -19.62
CA ALA A 97 5.63 5.62 -19.88
C ALA A 97 5.31 5.38 -21.38
N GLY A 98 5.59 6.35 -22.25
CA GLY A 98 5.35 6.25 -23.69
C GLY A 98 3.98 6.76 -24.15
N LEU A 99 3.23 7.48 -23.30
CA LEU A 99 1.96 8.09 -23.68
C LEU A 99 2.14 9.50 -24.27
N GLU A 100 1.29 9.86 -25.22
CA GLU A 100 1.32 11.16 -25.89
C GLU A 100 0.31 12.15 -25.31
N GLU A 101 0.71 13.41 -25.17
CA GLU A 101 -0.20 14.47 -24.70
C GLU A 101 -1.10 14.94 -25.86
N ASN A 102 -2.41 14.73 -25.74
CA ASN A 102 -3.40 15.18 -26.72
C ASN A 102 -4.54 15.95 -26.04
N ARG A 103 -4.66 17.24 -26.37
CA ARG A 103 -5.68 18.16 -25.81
C ARG A 103 -7.12 17.76 -26.16
N HIS A 104 -7.29 17.00 -27.24
CA HIS A 104 -8.57 16.53 -27.74
C HIS A 104 -8.74 15.02 -27.54
N ALA A 105 -7.88 14.38 -26.73
CA ALA A 105 -8.01 12.97 -26.44
C ALA A 105 -9.42 12.63 -25.93
N ASP A 106 -9.97 11.58 -26.50
CA ASP A 106 -11.24 10.97 -26.15
C ASP A 106 -11.04 9.46 -25.95
N LYS A 107 -12.13 8.73 -25.75
CA LYS A 107 -12.11 7.27 -25.53
C LYS A 107 -11.47 6.47 -26.67
N HIS A 108 -11.33 7.04 -27.87
CA HIS A 108 -10.69 6.39 -29.03
C HIS A 108 -9.20 6.69 -29.13
N CYS A 109 -8.68 7.66 -28.37
CA CYS A 109 -7.29 8.09 -28.37
C CYS A 109 -6.43 7.25 -27.40
N ARG A 110 -6.32 5.94 -27.63
CA ARG A 110 -5.52 5.04 -26.79
C ARG A 110 -4.02 5.37 -26.87
N GLY A 111 -3.31 5.20 -25.74
CA GLY A 111 -1.91 5.62 -25.61
C GLY A 111 -1.71 7.11 -25.41
N SER A 112 -2.76 7.85 -25.02
CA SER A 112 -2.69 9.31 -24.87
C SER A 112 -3.22 9.79 -23.53
N PHE A 113 -2.90 11.03 -23.19
CA PHE A 113 -3.45 11.70 -22.01
C PHE A 113 -3.80 13.16 -22.31
N LYS A 114 -4.72 13.69 -21.51
CA LYS A 114 -5.20 15.07 -21.60
C LYS A 114 -5.10 15.75 -20.24
N LEU A 115 -4.49 16.92 -20.22
CA LEU A 115 -4.52 17.81 -19.06
C LEU A 115 -5.84 18.57 -19.02
N ILE A 116 -6.47 18.60 -17.85
CA ILE A 116 -7.69 19.34 -17.58
C ILE A 116 -7.38 20.44 -16.56
N ASP A 117 -7.70 21.66 -16.93
CA ASP A 117 -7.66 22.83 -16.05
C ASP A 117 -9.04 23.51 -16.12
N SER A 118 -9.92 23.16 -15.17
CA SER A 118 -11.26 23.72 -15.06
C SER A 118 -11.27 24.85 -14.05
N LYS A 119 -11.39 26.09 -14.55
CA LYS A 119 -11.47 27.29 -13.72
C LYS A 119 -12.76 27.33 -12.90
N ASP A 120 -13.87 26.89 -13.49
CA ASP A 120 -15.21 26.95 -12.87
C ASP A 120 -15.33 25.95 -11.72
N ALA A 121 -14.76 24.75 -11.88
CA ALA A 121 -14.73 23.73 -10.83
C ALA A 121 -13.50 23.85 -9.90
N ALA A 122 -12.63 24.84 -10.15
CA ALA A 122 -11.33 24.97 -9.50
C ALA A 122 -10.55 23.64 -9.43
N LEU A 123 -10.51 22.91 -10.55
CA LEU A 123 -10.01 21.53 -10.65
C LEU A 123 -8.87 21.45 -11.65
N LYS A 124 -7.74 20.89 -11.20
CA LYS A 124 -6.68 20.39 -12.10
C LYS A 124 -6.68 18.88 -12.07
N ALA A 125 -6.75 18.27 -13.24
CA ALA A 125 -6.74 16.82 -13.39
C ALA A 125 -5.98 16.38 -14.65
N VAL A 126 -5.67 15.09 -14.73
CA VAL A 126 -5.17 14.43 -15.93
C VAL A 126 -6.10 13.29 -16.28
N LYS A 127 -6.60 13.25 -17.51
CA LYS A 127 -7.29 12.08 -18.05
C LYS A 127 -6.32 11.24 -18.85
N VAL A 128 -6.26 9.95 -18.57
CA VAL A 128 -5.34 9.00 -19.19
C VAL A 128 -6.15 7.93 -19.93
N TYR A 129 -5.82 7.74 -21.19
CA TYR A 129 -6.39 6.74 -22.09
C TYR A 129 -5.30 5.72 -22.40
N PRO A 130 -5.05 4.74 -21.51
CA PRO A 130 -3.92 3.85 -21.67
C PRO A 130 -4.16 2.84 -22.79
N HIS A 131 -3.08 2.20 -23.23
CA HIS A 131 -3.19 0.95 -23.99
C HIS A 131 -3.80 -0.12 -23.09
N MET A 132 -4.92 -0.69 -23.52
CA MET A 132 -5.63 -1.75 -22.81
C MET A 132 -5.42 -3.06 -23.56
N ASN A 133 -5.16 -4.14 -22.82
CA ASN A 133 -5.21 -5.51 -23.34
C ASN A 133 -6.38 -6.22 -22.65
N VAL A 134 -7.56 -6.18 -23.28
CA VAL A 134 -8.80 -6.75 -22.72
C VAL A 134 -9.04 -8.14 -23.29
N THR A 135 -8.94 -9.15 -22.44
CA THR A 135 -9.10 -10.56 -22.83
C THR A 135 -10.43 -11.12 -22.32
N LEU A 136 -11.16 -11.86 -23.17
CA LEU A 136 -12.35 -12.59 -22.73
C LEU A 136 -11.94 -13.89 -22.06
N SER A 137 -12.45 -14.15 -20.86
CA SER A 137 -12.40 -15.48 -20.27
C SER A 137 -13.41 -16.37 -20.99
N SER A 138 -13.05 -16.92 -22.15
CA SER A 138 -13.86 -17.96 -22.75
C SER A 138 -13.72 -19.22 -21.90
N GLY A 139 -14.81 -19.66 -21.27
CA GLY A 139 -14.87 -20.92 -20.53
C GLY A 139 -14.67 -22.09 -21.47
N THR A 140 -13.43 -22.40 -21.82
CA THR A 140 -13.08 -23.59 -22.59
C THR A 140 -11.84 -24.21 -21.97
N ASN A 141 -12.02 -25.41 -21.41
CA ASN A 141 -10.93 -26.32 -21.08
C ASN A 141 -9.99 -26.43 -22.29
N SER A 142 -8.79 -25.87 -22.18
CA SER A 142 -7.70 -26.18 -23.11
C SER A 142 -6.39 -26.10 -22.34
N SER A 143 -5.89 -27.28 -22.04
CA SER A 143 -4.55 -27.55 -21.56
C SER A 143 -3.48 -27.03 -22.53
N SER A 144 -2.35 -26.61 -21.95
CA SER A 144 -1.01 -26.38 -22.54
C SER A 144 -0.91 -25.24 -23.57
N THR A 145 0.03 -24.29 -23.49
CA THR A 145 1.30 -24.19 -22.76
C THR A 145 1.81 -22.75 -22.87
N ALA A 146 2.12 -22.09 -21.75
CA ALA A 146 3.29 -21.23 -21.50
C ALA A 146 3.05 -20.28 -20.30
N SER A 147 3.25 -20.85 -19.11
CA SER A 147 4.00 -20.23 -18.00
C SER A 147 3.54 -18.85 -17.50
N GLY A 148 2.54 -18.80 -16.61
CA GLY A 148 2.29 -17.60 -15.80
C GLY A 148 1.09 -17.64 -14.85
N ASP A 149 0.07 -18.45 -15.14
CA ASP A 149 -1.27 -18.23 -14.56
C ASP A 149 -1.76 -19.31 -13.58
N SER A 150 -0.94 -20.33 -13.25
CA SER A 150 -1.25 -21.30 -12.20
C SER A 150 -0.78 -20.85 -10.81
N ALA A 151 0.25 -20.00 -10.74
CA ALA A 151 0.80 -19.55 -9.46
C ALA A 151 -0.10 -18.56 -8.70
N SER A 152 -0.98 -17.83 -9.40
CA SER A 152 -1.83 -16.78 -8.81
C SER A 152 -3.09 -17.33 -8.14
N LYS A 153 -3.72 -18.35 -8.72
CA LYS A 153 -4.86 -19.06 -8.13
C LYS A 153 -4.43 -19.88 -6.91
N ASP A 154 -3.37 -20.65 -7.04
CA ASP A 154 -2.81 -21.45 -5.93
C ASP A 154 -2.39 -20.54 -4.76
N ALA A 155 -1.76 -19.39 -5.05
CA ALA A 155 -1.36 -18.44 -4.00
C ALA A 155 -2.55 -17.84 -3.24
N THR A 156 -3.66 -17.54 -3.92
CA THR A 156 -4.85 -16.98 -3.25
C THR A 156 -5.56 -18.03 -2.40
N GLU A 157 -5.58 -19.29 -2.85
CA GLU A 157 -6.09 -20.43 -2.06
C GLU A 157 -5.25 -20.68 -0.81
N ASP A 158 -3.93 -20.67 -0.94
CA ASP A 158 -3.00 -20.80 0.17
C ASP A 158 -3.15 -19.65 1.18
N GLU A 159 -3.34 -18.42 0.70
CA GLU A 159 -3.59 -17.26 1.56
C GLU A 159 -4.94 -17.35 2.29
N ILE A 160 -6.00 -17.80 1.62
CA ILE A 160 -7.31 -18.03 2.26
C ILE A 160 -7.18 -19.11 3.34
N ALA A 161 -6.49 -20.21 3.04
CA ALA A 161 -6.23 -21.29 4.00
C ALA A 161 -5.39 -20.80 5.19
N ALA A 162 -4.42 -19.92 4.96
CA ALA A 162 -3.63 -19.29 6.01
C ALA A 162 -4.49 -18.43 6.94
N ILE A 163 -5.35 -17.56 6.38
CA ILE A 163 -6.29 -16.75 7.18
C ILE A 163 -7.26 -17.64 7.96
N GLN A 164 -7.73 -18.72 7.34
CA GLN A 164 -8.58 -19.68 8.04
C GLN A 164 -7.85 -20.30 9.23
N SER A 165 -6.62 -20.79 9.03
CA SER A 165 -5.83 -21.34 10.13
C SER A 165 -5.55 -20.30 11.22
N MET A 166 -5.33 -19.03 10.85
CA MET A 166 -5.16 -17.95 11.82
C MET A 166 -6.45 -17.66 12.59
N SER A 167 -7.60 -17.65 11.92
CA SER A 167 -8.91 -17.46 12.55
C SER A 167 -9.24 -18.58 13.53
N GLU A 168 -8.90 -19.83 13.21
CA GLU A 168 -9.09 -20.98 14.10
C GLU A 168 -8.19 -20.92 15.34
N LYS A 169 -7.03 -20.28 15.21
CA LYS A 169 -6.04 -20.08 16.28
C LYS A 169 -6.12 -18.69 16.91
N ALA A 170 -7.16 -17.90 16.62
CA ALA A 170 -7.24 -16.49 17.02
C ALA A 170 -7.06 -16.27 18.52
N ASP A 171 -7.52 -17.21 19.36
CA ASP A 171 -7.38 -17.12 20.81
C ASP A 171 -5.92 -17.11 21.29
N LYS A 172 -5.02 -17.69 20.50
CA LYS A 172 -3.58 -17.78 20.78
C LYS A 172 -2.76 -16.68 20.11
N LEU A 173 -3.38 -15.86 19.27
CA LEU A 173 -2.69 -14.78 18.56
C LEU A 173 -2.50 -13.58 19.49
N SER A 174 -1.31 -12.98 19.41
CA SER A 174 -1.07 -11.65 19.96
C SER A 174 -1.91 -10.60 19.22
N LEU A 175 -1.98 -9.41 19.80
CA LEU A 175 -2.66 -8.28 19.18
C LEU A 175 -2.05 -7.95 17.80
N LEU A 176 -0.72 -8.01 17.67
CA LEU A 176 0.00 -7.94 16.41
C LEU A 176 -0.49 -8.99 15.38
N GLY A 177 -0.59 -10.26 15.81
CA GLY A 177 -1.06 -11.35 14.95
C GLY A 177 -2.50 -11.15 14.46
N LEU A 178 -3.37 -10.63 15.33
CA LEU A 178 -4.76 -10.31 14.99
C LEU A 178 -4.85 -9.15 13.98
N VAL A 179 -4.05 -8.10 14.15
CA VAL A 179 -4.01 -6.97 13.21
C VAL A 179 -3.49 -7.42 11.84
N HIS A 180 -2.43 -8.23 11.81
CA HIS A 180 -1.95 -8.81 10.55
C HIS A 180 -3.02 -9.66 9.86
N GLY A 181 -3.70 -10.54 10.61
CA GLY A 181 -4.82 -11.32 10.07
C GLY A 181 -5.94 -10.43 9.51
N MET A 182 -6.24 -9.30 10.16
CA MET A 182 -7.22 -8.33 9.66
C MET A 182 -6.77 -7.61 8.39
N GLN A 183 -5.50 -7.23 8.29
CA GLN A 183 -4.92 -6.59 7.10
C GLN A 183 -4.90 -7.56 5.91
N ASP A 184 -4.47 -8.81 6.13
CA ASP A 184 -4.49 -9.86 5.11
C ASP A 184 -5.93 -10.14 4.68
N LEU A 185 -6.88 -10.17 5.61
CA LEU A 185 -8.30 -10.37 5.29
C LEU A 185 -8.86 -9.23 4.45
N HIS A 186 -8.48 -7.98 4.72
CA HIS A 186 -8.83 -6.84 3.88
C HIS A 186 -8.22 -6.94 2.49
N ARG A 187 -6.95 -7.37 2.39
CA ARG A 187 -6.29 -7.65 1.12
C ARG A 187 -7.06 -8.69 0.32
N ILE A 188 -7.29 -9.88 0.88
CA ILE A 188 -7.97 -10.99 0.19
C ILE A 188 -9.36 -10.55 -0.27
N ARG A 189 -10.13 -9.83 0.57
CA ARG A 189 -11.46 -9.32 0.19
C ARG A 189 -11.45 -8.40 -1.03
N GLN A 190 -10.37 -7.66 -1.25
CA GLN A 190 -10.21 -6.78 -2.40
C GLN A 190 -9.77 -7.55 -3.65
N GLU A 191 -9.10 -8.68 -3.48
CA GLU A 191 -8.48 -9.45 -4.57
C GLU A 191 -9.38 -10.57 -5.11
N ILE A 192 -10.29 -11.13 -4.30
CA ILE A 192 -11.20 -12.20 -4.72
C ILE A 192 -12.47 -11.69 -5.42
N SER A 193 -12.90 -12.41 -6.47
CA SER A 193 -14.17 -12.16 -7.17
C SER A 193 -15.39 -12.63 -6.35
N GLU A 194 -16.59 -12.14 -6.69
CA GLU A 194 -17.84 -12.62 -6.06
C GLU A 194 -18.07 -14.12 -6.29
N ASP A 195 -17.70 -14.64 -7.46
CA ASP A 195 -17.79 -16.07 -7.77
C ASP A 195 -16.82 -16.89 -6.90
N GLN A 196 -15.62 -16.37 -6.65
CA GLN A 196 -14.65 -16.99 -5.73
C GLN A 196 -15.15 -16.98 -4.28
N LYS A 197 -15.82 -15.90 -3.84
CA LYS A 197 -16.46 -15.85 -2.52
C LYS A 197 -17.50 -16.96 -2.36
N GLN A 198 -18.27 -17.24 -3.41
CA GLN A 198 -19.24 -18.35 -3.42
C GLN A 198 -18.55 -19.72 -3.48
N MET A 199 -17.44 -19.84 -4.23
CA MET A 199 -16.70 -21.09 -4.41
C MET A 199 -15.99 -21.54 -3.14
N TYR A 200 -15.31 -20.64 -2.44
CA TYR A 200 -14.47 -21.01 -1.29
C TYR A 200 -15.25 -21.40 -0.05
N LYS A 201 -16.58 -21.18 0.00
CA LYS A 201 -17.46 -21.41 1.17
C LYS A 201 -16.96 -20.77 2.49
N PHE A 202 -15.85 -20.04 2.43
CA PHE A 202 -15.18 -19.46 3.58
C PHE A 202 -15.83 -18.14 3.88
N ASP A 203 -16.45 -18.06 5.05
CA ASP A 203 -17.05 -16.82 5.50
C ASP A 203 -15.96 -15.89 6.02
N LEU A 204 -15.38 -15.11 5.11
CA LEU A 204 -14.48 -14.01 5.43
C LEU A 204 -15.11 -13.02 6.42
N ASN A 205 -16.44 -12.96 6.54
CA ASN A 205 -17.09 -12.17 7.60
C ASN A 205 -16.97 -12.83 8.96
N ASN A 206 -17.05 -14.15 9.03
CA ASN A 206 -16.82 -14.88 10.26
C ASN A 206 -15.38 -14.72 10.74
N ALA A 207 -14.37 -14.85 9.87
CA ALA A 207 -12.98 -14.63 10.24
C ALA A 207 -12.72 -13.19 10.75
N ALA A 208 -13.26 -12.18 10.04
CA ALA A 208 -13.18 -10.79 10.48
C ALA A 208 -13.85 -10.58 11.85
N LYS A 209 -15.02 -11.19 12.05
CA LYS A 209 -15.75 -11.13 13.32
C LYS A 209 -14.95 -11.77 14.44
N THR A 210 -14.33 -12.92 14.22
CA THR A 210 -13.47 -13.60 15.19
C THR A 210 -12.28 -12.72 15.59
N PHE A 211 -11.56 -12.15 14.62
CA PHE A 211 -10.45 -11.24 14.92
C PHE A 211 -10.91 -10.00 15.69
N ILE A 212 -12.01 -9.37 15.26
CA ILE A 212 -12.58 -8.20 15.95
C ILE A 212 -12.99 -8.54 17.38
N GLN A 213 -13.67 -9.66 17.60
CA GLN A 213 -14.07 -10.11 18.93
C GLN A 213 -12.85 -10.36 19.82
N ARG A 214 -11.81 -11.00 19.28
CA ARG A 214 -10.60 -11.29 20.04
C ARG A 214 -9.81 -10.04 20.39
N MET A 215 -9.65 -9.11 19.45
CA MET A 215 -9.06 -7.81 19.74
C MET A 215 -9.84 -7.11 20.85
N GLY A 216 -11.17 -7.05 20.74
CA GLY A 216 -12.04 -6.47 21.76
C GLY A 216 -11.86 -7.11 23.15
N ALA A 217 -11.69 -8.44 23.21
CA ALA A 217 -11.39 -9.14 24.47
C ALA A 217 -10.04 -8.72 25.05
N ILE A 218 -9.00 -8.53 24.23
CA ILE A 218 -7.69 -8.02 24.69
C ILE A 218 -7.84 -6.61 25.27
N PHE A 219 -8.54 -5.71 24.57
CA PHE A 219 -8.81 -4.35 25.05
C PHE A 219 -9.57 -4.33 26.39
N GLN A 220 -10.49 -5.28 26.61
CA GLN A 220 -11.26 -5.40 27.85
C GLN A 220 -10.49 -6.07 28.99
N SER A 221 -9.61 -7.02 28.67
CA SER A 221 -8.84 -7.76 29.66
C SER A 221 -7.84 -6.88 30.42
N GLY A 222 -7.37 -5.79 29.79
CA GLY A 222 -6.31 -4.96 30.33
C GLY A 222 -4.97 -5.69 30.41
N GLU A 223 -4.74 -6.73 29.60
CA GLU A 223 -3.46 -7.41 29.54
C GLU A 223 -2.33 -6.45 29.13
N PRO A 224 -1.11 -6.59 29.68
CA PRO A 224 0.00 -5.74 29.30
C PRO A 224 0.43 -5.96 27.85
N ILE A 225 0.37 -4.90 27.04
CA ILE A 225 0.64 -4.94 25.60
C ILE A 225 2.11 -4.56 25.34
N GLY A 226 2.76 -5.29 24.44
CA GLY A 226 4.12 -4.97 23.98
C GLY A 226 4.13 -3.71 23.11
N PRO A 227 5.26 -3.00 22.99
CA PRO A 227 5.30 -1.79 22.18
C PRO A 227 5.19 -2.06 20.67
N GLU A 228 5.46 -3.28 20.20
CA GLU A 228 5.25 -3.67 18.80
C GLU A 228 3.77 -3.88 18.49
N ASP A 229 3.07 -4.61 19.36
CA ASP A 229 1.61 -4.74 19.31
C ASP A 229 0.93 -3.37 19.35
N LEU A 230 1.41 -2.48 20.24
CA LEU A 230 0.89 -1.12 20.38
C LEU A 230 1.04 -0.31 19.10
N ALA A 231 2.26 -0.27 18.54
CA ALA A 231 2.55 0.51 17.33
C ALA A 231 1.71 0.03 16.13
N VAL A 232 1.62 -1.29 15.93
CA VAL A 232 0.85 -1.85 14.82
C VAL A 232 -0.66 -1.63 15.01
N CYS A 233 -1.15 -1.66 16.26
CA CYS A 233 -2.52 -1.28 16.55
C CYS A 233 -2.81 0.21 16.34
N GLU A 234 -1.90 1.10 16.74
CA GLU A 234 -2.04 2.55 16.50
C GLU A 234 -2.18 2.82 15.00
N ASP A 235 -1.28 2.25 14.19
CA ASP A 235 -1.30 2.39 12.74
C ASP A 235 -2.60 1.84 12.12
N TYR A 236 -3.05 0.66 12.58
CA TYR A 236 -4.28 0.05 12.07
C TYR A 236 -5.54 0.81 12.46
N LEU A 237 -5.62 1.31 13.70
CA LEU A 237 -6.76 2.10 14.15
C LEU A 237 -6.80 3.47 13.48
N GLU A 238 -5.65 4.13 13.26
CA GLU A 238 -5.60 5.36 12.49
C GLU A 238 -6.11 5.13 11.06
N TYR A 239 -5.71 4.02 10.43
CA TYR A 239 -6.22 3.62 9.12
C TYR A 239 -7.75 3.42 9.14
N GLU A 240 -8.30 2.62 10.05
CA GLU A 240 -9.73 2.34 10.12
C GLU A 240 -10.57 3.59 10.49
N SER A 241 -10.07 4.44 11.38
CA SER A 241 -10.71 5.72 11.73
C SER A 241 -10.70 6.75 10.60
N SER A 242 -9.80 6.60 9.62
CA SER A 242 -9.73 7.50 8.45
C SER A 242 -10.71 7.14 7.33
N ARG A 243 -11.43 6.01 7.45
CA ARG A 243 -12.43 5.57 6.46
C ARG A 243 -13.66 6.49 6.47
N GLU A 244 -14.39 6.51 5.35
CA GLU A 244 -15.59 7.34 5.18
C GLU A 244 -16.71 7.01 6.18
N ASP A 245 -16.81 5.74 6.59
CA ASP A 245 -17.75 5.24 7.60
C ASP A 245 -17.01 4.38 8.62
N PRO A 246 -16.32 4.99 9.61
CA PRO A 246 -15.57 4.27 10.61
C PRO A 246 -16.53 3.56 11.57
N LYS A 247 -16.28 2.27 11.85
CA LYS A 247 -17.15 1.52 12.76
C LYS A 247 -17.00 2.04 14.19
N PRO A 248 -18.09 2.22 14.97
CA PRO A 248 -18.04 2.84 16.30
C PRO A 248 -17.11 2.17 17.32
N PHE A 249 -16.86 0.86 17.20
CA PHE A 249 -15.96 0.16 18.11
C PHE A 249 -14.48 0.49 17.89
N PHE A 250 -14.09 0.98 16.69
CA PHE A 250 -12.72 1.44 16.47
C PHE A 250 -12.42 2.73 17.22
N GLU A 251 -13.39 3.63 17.34
CA GLU A 251 -13.27 4.83 18.19
C GLU A 251 -13.07 4.45 19.66
N GLN A 252 -13.87 3.50 20.16
CA GLN A 252 -13.73 2.96 21.53
C GLN A 252 -12.35 2.35 21.78
N TRP A 253 -11.82 1.60 20.81
CA TRP A 253 -10.47 1.03 20.92
C TRP A 253 -9.38 2.10 20.84
N ASN A 254 -9.54 3.12 20.01
CA ASN A 254 -8.62 4.23 19.92
C ASN A 254 -8.55 5.04 21.25
N GLU A 255 -9.66 5.13 21.97
CA GLU A 255 -9.70 5.72 23.31
C GLU A 255 -9.16 4.77 24.41
N ALA A 256 -9.26 3.46 24.22
CA ALA A 256 -8.81 2.46 25.18
C ALA A 256 -7.31 2.16 25.06
N LEU A 257 -6.76 2.18 23.85
CA LEU A 257 -5.37 1.82 23.57
C LEU A 257 -4.34 2.57 24.43
N PRO A 258 -4.44 3.92 24.61
CA PRO A 258 -3.49 4.65 25.43
C PRO A 258 -3.57 4.31 26.93
N LYS A 259 -4.69 3.72 27.37
CA LYS A 259 -4.97 3.37 28.78
C LYS A 259 -4.49 1.96 29.14
N LEU A 260 -4.13 1.14 28.15
CA LEU A 260 -3.69 -0.23 28.39
C LEU A 260 -2.32 -0.25 29.06
N PRO A 261 -2.10 -1.16 30.03
CA PRO A 261 -0.81 -1.27 30.68
C PRO A 261 0.25 -1.68 29.65
N ARG A 262 1.41 -1.06 29.73
CA ARG A 262 2.53 -1.36 28.83
C ARG A 262 3.37 -2.48 29.43
N ARG A 263 3.57 -3.54 28.67
CA ARG A 263 4.55 -4.58 29.02
C ARG A 263 5.93 -3.93 29.02
N GLN A 264 6.60 -3.93 30.17
CA GLN A 264 7.98 -3.45 30.24
C GLN A 264 8.90 -4.49 29.59
N ASP A 265 9.79 -4.02 28.75
CA ASP A 265 10.83 -4.87 28.19
C ASP A 265 11.79 -5.34 29.29
N GLY A 266 12.20 -6.60 29.18
CA GLY A 266 13.38 -7.06 29.91
C GLY A 266 14.62 -6.24 29.51
N PRO A 267 15.65 -6.19 30.37
CA PRO A 267 16.84 -5.36 30.16
C PRO A 267 17.57 -5.67 28.84
N LEU A 268 17.52 -6.93 28.39
CA LEU A 268 18.10 -7.37 27.12
C LEU A 268 17.36 -6.76 25.92
N LEU A 269 16.03 -6.90 25.84
CA LEU A 269 15.21 -6.33 24.77
C LEU A 269 15.31 -4.79 24.74
N ALA A 270 15.29 -4.15 25.90
CA ALA A 270 15.48 -2.71 26.01
C ALA A 270 16.88 -2.25 25.50
N LYS A 271 17.91 -3.08 25.66
CA LYS A 271 19.26 -2.81 25.12
C LYS A 271 19.28 -3.01 23.60
N LEU A 272 18.71 -4.09 23.08
CA LEU A 272 18.65 -4.38 21.65
C LEU A 272 17.84 -3.31 20.89
N ARG A 273 16.68 -2.90 21.41
CA ARG A 273 15.86 -1.83 20.81
C ARG A 273 16.58 -0.48 20.80
N ARG A 274 17.28 -0.12 21.87
CA ARG A 274 18.13 1.10 21.89
C ARG A 274 19.26 1.02 20.87
N GLY A 275 19.87 -0.16 20.71
CA GLY A 275 20.87 -0.43 19.68
C GLY A 275 20.30 -0.24 18.27
N LEU A 276 19.18 -0.89 17.97
CA LEU A 276 18.50 -0.77 16.67
C LEU A 276 18.09 0.66 16.36
N LYS A 277 17.53 1.38 17.34
CA LYS A 277 17.16 2.80 17.15
C LYS A 277 18.37 3.66 16.79
N LYS A 278 19.51 3.44 17.46
CA LYS A 278 20.75 4.18 17.18
C LYS A 278 21.24 3.92 15.75
N GLU A 279 21.26 2.66 15.31
CA GLU A 279 21.68 2.30 13.94
C GLU A 279 20.69 2.85 12.89
N ALA A 280 19.39 2.78 13.15
CA ALA A 280 18.36 3.33 12.28
C ALA A 280 18.43 4.86 12.15
N ASP A 281 18.71 5.57 13.25
CA ASP A 281 18.91 7.03 13.25
C ASP A 281 20.17 7.43 12.45
N GLU A 282 21.23 6.62 12.52
CA GLU A 282 22.45 6.84 11.73
C GLU A 282 22.20 6.60 10.24
N LEU A 283 21.54 5.48 9.90
CA LEU A 283 21.14 5.16 8.53
C LEU A 283 20.25 6.27 7.93
N SER A 284 19.23 6.72 8.67
CA SER A 284 18.33 7.80 8.25
C SER A 284 19.07 9.11 7.98
N LYS A 285 20.07 9.48 8.80
CA LYS A 285 20.91 10.66 8.56
C LYS A 285 21.74 10.53 7.28
N LEU A 286 22.30 9.34 7.03
CA LEU A 286 23.08 9.09 5.82
C LEU A 286 22.20 9.12 4.58
N GLU A 287 21.05 8.45 4.60
CA GLU A 287 20.06 8.47 3.53
C GLU A 287 19.54 9.89 3.25
N ALA A 288 19.28 10.67 4.29
CA ALA A 288 18.85 12.06 4.15
C ALA A 288 19.92 12.94 3.47
N LEU A 289 21.21 12.69 3.74
CA LEU A 289 22.30 13.42 3.07
C LEU A 289 22.43 13.02 1.60
N SER A 290 22.35 11.71 1.31
CA SER A 290 22.31 11.19 -0.06
C SER A 290 21.13 11.74 -0.86
N ALA A 291 19.93 11.73 -0.28
CA ALA A 291 18.73 12.31 -0.89
C ALA A 291 18.85 13.82 -1.13
N LYS A 292 19.45 14.57 -0.19
CA LYS A 292 19.76 15.99 -0.40
C LYS A 292 20.74 16.19 -1.55
N SER A 293 21.76 15.33 -1.67
CA SER A 293 22.74 15.44 -2.74
C SER A 293 22.15 15.13 -4.11
N ALA A 294 21.33 14.07 -4.23
CA ALA A 294 20.63 13.72 -5.45
C ALA A 294 19.69 14.85 -5.94
N ARG A 295 19.16 15.67 -5.02
CA ARG A 295 18.34 16.85 -5.34
C ARG A 295 19.15 18.12 -5.60
N GLY A 296 20.48 18.05 -5.62
CA GLY A 296 21.37 19.20 -5.76
C GLY A 296 21.40 20.12 -4.53
N GLY A 297 20.78 19.72 -3.41
CA GLY A 297 20.75 20.47 -2.15
C GLY A 297 21.97 20.25 -1.26
N TYR A 298 22.87 19.36 -1.66
CA TYR A 298 24.14 19.12 -0.98
C TYR A 298 25.19 18.64 -1.98
N THR A 299 26.35 19.31 -2.01
CA THR A 299 27.47 18.90 -2.84
C THR A 299 28.57 18.35 -1.95
N PHE A 300 28.97 17.11 -2.19
CA PHE A 300 30.12 16.54 -1.48
C PHE A 300 31.39 17.33 -1.83
N PRO A 301 32.28 17.58 -0.85
CA PRO A 301 33.47 18.42 -1.07
C PRO A 301 34.50 17.78 -2.02
N SER A 302 34.41 16.47 -2.26
CA SER A 302 35.24 15.75 -3.21
C SER A 302 34.59 14.42 -3.62
N ALA A 303 35.04 13.84 -4.73
CA ALA A 303 34.66 12.49 -5.12
C ALA A 303 35.02 11.44 -4.04
N ALA A 304 36.15 11.64 -3.35
CA ALA A 304 36.54 10.78 -2.24
C ALA A 304 35.55 10.85 -1.06
N ALA A 305 35.01 12.04 -0.76
CA ALA A 305 34.00 12.21 0.28
C ALA A 305 32.66 11.53 -0.08
N LEU A 306 32.26 11.56 -1.36
CA LEU A 306 31.10 10.81 -1.85
C LEU A 306 31.30 9.29 -1.67
N VAL A 307 32.43 8.76 -2.10
CA VAL A 307 32.75 7.32 -1.96
C VAL A 307 32.79 6.90 -0.48
N GLN A 308 33.33 7.75 0.41
CA GLN A 308 33.32 7.49 1.85
C GLN A 308 31.89 7.48 2.42
N HIS A 309 31.04 8.40 1.96
CA HIS A 309 29.64 8.44 2.36
C HIS A 309 28.87 7.19 1.90
N GLU A 310 29.05 6.76 0.65
CA GLU A 310 28.43 5.53 0.12
C GLU A 310 28.87 4.29 0.91
N LYS A 311 30.16 4.18 1.24
CA LYS A 311 30.66 3.10 2.10
C LYS A 311 30.04 3.13 3.49
N ALA A 312 29.90 4.32 4.09
CA ALA A 312 29.26 4.49 5.38
C ALA A 312 27.78 4.10 5.34
N LEU A 313 27.08 4.46 4.25
CA LEU A 313 25.68 4.11 4.02
C LEU A 313 25.50 2.59 3.94
N GLU A 314 26.31 1.90 3.14
CA GLU A 314 26.25 0.44 3.03
C GLU A 314 26.60 -0.26 4.35
N ALA A 315 27.61 0.23 5.07
CA ALA A 315 27.93 -0.29 6.41
C ALA A 315 26.76 -0.10 7.39
N ALA A 316 26.11 1.07 7.38
CA ALA A 316 24.96 1.34 8.25
C ALA A 316 23.75 0.46 7.90
N LYS A 317 23.51 0.17 6.62
CA LYS A 317 22.47 -0.79 6.20
C LYS A 317 22.73 -2.18 6.77
N VAL A 318 23.96 -2.67 6.65
CA VAL A 318 24.36 -3.99 7.19
C VAL A 318 24.20 -4.03 8.72
N ARG A 319 24.68 -3.02 9.45
CA ARG A 319 24.53 -2.97 10.91
C ARG A 319 23.07 -2.88 11.35
N THR A 320 22.24 -2.12 10.63
CA THR A 320 20.80 -2.03 10.90
C THR A 320 20.11 -3.37 10.66
N ALA A 321 20.47 -4.09 9.59
CA ALA A 321 19.94 -5.42 9.31
C ALA A 321 20.34 -6.44 10.40
N ASP A 322 21.61 -6.45 10.81
CA ASP A 322 22.10 -7.30 11.90
C ASP A 322 21.40 -6.98 13.24
N ALA A 323 21.22 -5.70 13.56
CA ALA A 323 20.48 -5.29 14.76
C ALA A 323 19.00 -5.71 14.73
N LYS A 324 18.36 -5.67 13.55
CA LYS A 324 16.98 -6.19 13.37
C LYS A 324 16.95 -7.70 13.59
N GLN A 325 17.89 -8.44 13.02
CA GLN A 325 17.95 -9.90 13.19
C GLN A 325 18.13 -10.28 14.66
N LYS A 326 19.08 -9.66 15.37
CA LYS A 326 19.28 -9.90 16.80
C LYS A 326 18.06 -9.60 17.66
N LEU A 327 17.30 -8.56 17.30
CA LEU A 327 16.05 -8.25 17.99
C LEU A 327 14.99 -9.32 17.71
N ALA A 328 14.84 -9.75 16.45
CA ALA A 328 13.92 -10.82 16.06
C ALA A 328 14.25 -12.14 16.78
N ASP A 329 15.52 -12.54 16.80
CA ASP A 329 15.97 -13.76 17.48
C ASP A 329 15.66 -13.72 18.99
N ALA A 330 15.85 -12.54 19.62
CA ALA A 330 15.54 -12.35 21.03
C ALA A 330 14.03 -12.36 21.35
N LEU A 331 13.20 -11.92 20.40
CA LEU A 331 11.74 -11.99 20.53
C LEU A 331 11.26 -13.43 20.39
N MET A 332 11.75 -14.17 19.39
CA MET A 332 11.46 -15.59 19.19
C MET A 332 11.83 -16.43 20.43
N TRP A 333 13.03 -16.23 20.98
CA TRP A 333 13.46 -16.95 22.17
C TRP A 333 12.59 -16.67 23.40
N LYS A 334 12.06 -15.44 23.51
CA LYS A 334 11.15 -15.07 24.60
C LYS A 334 9.80 -15.77 24.47
N GLU A 335 9.26 -15.88 23.25
CA GLU A 335 8.01 -16.59 22.99
C GLU A 335 8.13 -18.11 23.31
N GLU A 336 9.28 -18.72 23.00
CA GLU A 336 9.55 -20.12 23.30
C GLU A 336 9.69 -20.40 24.81
N THR A 337 10.20 -19.44 25.58
CA THR A 337 10.48 -19.60 27.02
C THR A 337 9.34 -19.15 27.94
N GLU A 338 8.49 -18.22 27.50
CA GLU A 338 7.28 -17.78 28.25
C GLU A 338 6.01 -18.56 27.83
N GLY A 339 6.08 -19.36 26.75
CA GLY A 339 4.97 -20.15 26.20
C GLY A 339 4.79 -21.57 26.75
N THR A 340 5.58 -21.98 27.75
CA THR A 340 5.48 -23.27 28.49
C THR A 340 5.05 -23.05 29.92
#